data_AF-X8DTY4-F1
#
_entry.id   AF-X8DTY4-F1
#
_cell.length_a   1.000
_cell.length_b   1.000
_cell.length_c   1.000
_cell.angle_alpha   90.00
_cell.angle_beta   90.00
_cell.angle_gamma   90.00
#
_symmetry.space_group_name_H-M   'P 1'
#
loop_
_entity.id
_entity.type
_entity.pdbx_description
1 polymer ?
#
loop_
_entity_poly.entity_id
_entity_poly.type
_entity_poly.pdbx_seq_one_letter_code
_entity_poly.pdbx_strand_id
1 'polypeptide(L)'
;MEFAGKLPDPAELRRRCRVVALLDALVEGRALAKGDIGTVYQPNWRPGDDLVKYQDGGGDEWSIIFSAKDGVFLRGFDHESDLSTYNDDDYWPGLVGDLPEAFRSDLKNPDLYGYYDGAPQMTVCVWRGPADVAWRHGSPERTQWGYHGDGGEHLFDPLIDWHASKELDWLYPAQGHVVPESAVQQVMDRKPLTDELIRAFHPNPDITALRAVATQIGY
;
A
#
# COMPACT_ATOMS: atom_id res chain seq x y z
N MET A 1 -5.64 11.83 13.73
CA MET A 1 -6.78 11.63 12.80
C MET A 1 -7.34 10.24 13.02
N GLU A 2 -8.64 10.05 12.79
CA GLU A 2 -9.36 8.79 12.97
C GLU A 2 -8.71 7.60 12.22
N PHE A 3 -8.03 7.87 11.10
CA PHE A 3 -7.36 6.90 10.24
C PHE A 3 -6.34 5.99 10.94
N ALA A 4 -5.37 6.54 11.67
CA ALA A 4 -4.32 5.72 12.28
C ALA A 4 -4.89 4.70 13.29
N GLY A 5 -6.02 5.01 13.92
CA GLY A 5 -6.74 4.10 14.81
C GLY A 5 -7.50 2.97 14.08
N LYS A 6 -7.74 3.10 12.77
CA LYS A 6 -8.40 2.10 11.92
C LYS A 6 -7.42 1.07 11.34
N LEU A 7 -6.13 1.40 11.25
CA LEU A 7 -5.12 0.48 10.75
C LEU A 7 -5.02 -0.77 11.66
N PRO A 8 -5.00 -1.98 11.09
CA PRO A 8 -4.79 -3.20 11.86
C PRO A 8 -3.39 -3.21 12.48
N ASP A 9 -3.08 -4.17 13.36
CA ASP A 9 -1.71 -4.30 13.86
C ASP A 9 -0.70 -4.62 12.73
N PRO A 10 0.61 -4.38 12.94
CA PRO A 10 1.65 -4.62 11.93
C PRO A 10 1.64 -6.00 11.27
N ALA A 11 1.30 -7.07 12.01
CA ALA A 11 1.32 -8.43 11.46
C ALA A 11 0.12 -8.64 10.53
N GLU A 12 -1.06 -8.19 10.96
CA GLU A 12 -2.27 -8.24 10.15
C GLU A 12 -2.18 -7.30 8.93
N LEU A 13 -1.63 -6.09 9.09
CA LEU A 13 -1.39 -5.18 7.96
C LEU A 13 -0.49 -5.83 6.92
N ARG A 14 0.63 -6.45 7.35
CA ARG A 14 1.55 -7.16 6.45
C ARG A 14 0.85 -8.30 5.71
N ARG A 15 -0.02 -9.06 6.40
CA ARG A 15 -0.81 -10.12 5.79
C ARG A 15 -1.74 -9.56 4.70
N ARG A 16 -2.47 -8.47 4.99
CA ARG A 16 -3.36 -7.80 4.04
C ARG A 16 -2.60 -7.31 2.81
N CYS A 17 -1.46 -6.64 2.99
CA CYS A 17 -0.62 -6.19 1.88
C CYS A 17 -0.19 -7.32 0.93
N ARG A 18 0.14 -8.51 1.46
CA ARG A 18 0.47 -9.68 0.61
C ARG A 18 -0.72 -10.17 -0.19
N VAL A 19 -1.91 -10.17 0.42
CA VAL A 19 -3.14 -10.57 -0.26
C VAL A 19 -3.48 -9.56 -1.36
N VAL A 20 -3.48 -8.25 -1.07
CA VAL A 20 -3.78 -7.21 -2.07
C VAL A 20 -2.78 -7.26 -3.24
N ALA A 21 -1.49 -7.41 -2.95
CA ALA A 21 -0.48 -7.60 -4.01
C ALA A 21 -0.72 -8.83 -4.88
N LEU A 22 -1.25 -9.92 -4.30
CA LEU A 22 -1.62 -11.10 -5.08
C LEU A 22 -2.90 -10.88 -5.89
N LEU A 23 -3.89 -10.17 -5.35
CA LEU A 23 -5.11 -9.82 -6.07
C LEU A 23 -4.78 -9.01 -7.34
N ASP A 24 -3.92 -8.00 -7.23
CA ASP A 24 -3.51 -7.20 -8.39
C ASP A 24 -2.77 -8.05 -9.44
N ALA A 25 -1.85 -8.91 -9.01
CA ALA A 25 -1.18 -9.84 -9.92
C ALA A 25 -2.15 -10.82 -10.60
N LEU A 26 -3.15 -11.34 -9.86
CA LEU A 26 -4.17 -12.24 -10.37
C LEU A 26 -5.05 -11.56 -11.43
N VAL A 27 -5.44 -10.31 -11.18
CA VAL A 27 -6.22 -9.47 -12.11
C VAL A 27 -5.45 -9.19 -13.40
N GLU A 28 -4.16 -8.87 -13.28
CA GLU A 28 -3.26 -8.69 -14.43
C GLU A 28 -2.92 -10.01 -15.14
N GLY A 29 -3.19 -11.15 -14.49
CA GLY A 29 -2.91 -12.48 -15.01
C GLY A 29 -1.41 -12.80 -15.10
N ARG A 30 -0.54 -12.03 -14.44
CA ARG A 30 0.92 -12.15 -14.49
C ARG A 30 1.56 -11.61 -13.22
N ALA A 31 2.86 -11.88 -13.04
CA ALA A 31 3.63 -11.20 -12.01
C ALA A 31 3.77 -9.69 -12.33
N LEU A 32 3.65 -8.86 -11.30
CA LEU A 32 3.89 -7.42 -11.40
C LEU A 32 5.35 -7.07 -11.08
N ALA A 33 5.93 -6.22 -11.92
CA ALA A 33 7.24 -5.61 -11.69
C ALA A 33 7.10 -4.37 -10.79
N LYS A 34 8.20 -3.94 -10.17
CA LYS A 34 8.25 -2.79 -9.22
C LYS A 34 7.60 -1.50 -9.74
N GLY A 35 7.60 -1.27 -11.06
CA GLY A 35 7.06 -0.07 -11.68
C GLY A 35 5.71 -0.27 -12.37
N ASP A 36 5.06 -1.42 -12.19
CA ASP A 36 3.72 -1.66 -12.72
C ASP A 36 2.66 -0.96 -11.88
N ILE A 37 1.50 -0.67 -12.49
CA ILE A 37 0.32 -0.15 -11.79
C ILE A 37 -0.24 -1.25 -10.88
N GLY A 38 -0.74 -0.85 -9.71
CA GLY A 38 -1.22 -1.75 -8.66
C GLY A 38 -0.21 -1.98 -7.54
N THR A 39 -0.48 -3.00 -6.73
CA THR A 39 0.25 -3.29 -5.49
C THR A 39 1.35 -4.31 -5.71
N VAL A 40 2.58 -3.96 -5.33
CA VAL A 40 3.76 -4.82 -5.47
C VAL A 40 4.41 -5.04 -4.11
N TYR A 41 4.43 -6.29 -3.66
CA TYR A 41 5.10 -6.70 -2.41
C TYR A 41 6.51 -7.24 -2.71
N GLN A 42 7.51 -6.62 -2.10
CA GLN A 42 8.94 -6.91 -2.26
C GLN A 42 9.47 -7.47 -0.93
N PRO A 43 9.46 -8.80 -0.74
CA PRO A 43 10.02 -9.41 0.45
C PRO A 43 11.54 -9.28 0.45
N ASN A 44 12.15 -9.03 1.61
CA ASN A 44 13.59 -8.78 1.75
C ASN A 44 14.10 -7.70 0.78
N TRP A 45 13.30 -6.65 0.56
CA TRP A 45 13.68 -5.51 -0.27
C TRP A 45 15.04 -4.92 0.16
N ARG A 46 15.28 -4.89 1.47
CA ARG A 46 16.62 -4.74 2.05
C ARG A 46 16.80 -5.73 3.21
N PRO A 47 18.04 -5.97 3.70
CA PRO A 47 18.28 -6.97 4.74
C PRO A 47 17.39 -6.78 5.98
N GLY A 48 16.44 -7.71 6.18
CA GLY A 48 15.53 -7.72 7.33
C GLY A 48 14.24 -6.91 7.18
N ASP A 49 14.05 -6.21 6.05
CA ASP A 49 12.89 -5.36 5.81
C ASP A 49 12.17 -5.73 4.51
N ASP A 50 10.84 -5.79 4.57
CA ASP A 50 9.98 -5.89 3.39
C ASP A 50 9.49 -4.50 2.99
N LEU A 51 9.22 -4.31 1.69
CA LEU A 51 8.58 -3.12 1.15
C LEU A 51 7.36 -3.53 0.35
N VAL A 52 6.24 -2.87 0.57
CA VAL A 52 5.08 -2.92 -0.35
C VAL A 52 4.80 -1.53 -0.88
N LYS A 53 4.37 -1.45 -2.12
CA LYS A 53 3.98 -0.19 -2.77
C LYS A 53 2.71 -0.39 -3.56
N TYR A 54 2.00 0.70 -3.76
CA TYR A 54 0.90 0.85 -4.70
C TYR A 54 1.10 2.14 -5.49
N GLN A 55 0.73 2.09 -6.77
CA GLN A 55 0.53 3.28 -7.59
C GLN A 55 -0.67 3.03 -8.52
N ASP A 56 -1.49 4.05 -8.74
CA ASP A 56 -2.66 3.96 -9.61
C ASP A 56 -2.35 4.34 -11.08
N GLY A 57 -1.17 4.93 -11.32
CA GLY A 57 -0.77 5.49 -12.61
C GLY A 57 -1.35 6.88 -12.93
N GLY A 58 -2.20 7.41 -12.05
CA GLY A 58 -2.79 8.75 -12.08
C GLY A 58 -2.03 9.77 -11.23
N GLY A 59 -1.16 9.32 -10.33
CA GLY A 59 -0.34 10.18 -9.47
C GLY A 59 -0.49 9.83 -7.99
N ASP A 60 -1.44 8.95 -7.65
CA ASP A 60 -1.69 8.51 -6.29
C ASP A 60 -0.87 7.26 -5.98
N GLU A 61 -0.24 7.28 -4.81
CA GLU A 61 0.66 6.20 -4.42
C GLU A 61 0.79 6.08 -2.91
N TRP A 62 1.01 4.85 -2.45
CA TRP A 62 1.41 4.60 -1.08
C TRP A 62 2.52 3.56 -1.01
N SER A 63 3.28 3.59 0.09
CA SER A 63 4.26 2.55 0.37
C SER A 63 4.38 2.29 1.87
N ILE A 64 4.71 1.04 2.20
CA ILE A 64 4.83 0.59 3.59
C ILE A 64 6.14 -0.21 3.73
N ILE A 65 7.02 0.27 4.60
CA ILE A 65 8.19 -0.46 5.06
C ILE A 65 7.80 -1.29 6.28
N PHE A 66 8.12 -2.57 6.22
CA PHE A 66 7.99 -3.49 7.33
C PHE A 66 9.38 -3.91 7.83
N SER A 67 9.91 -3.20 8.83
CA SER A 67 11.19 -3.51 9.44
C SER A 67 11.06 -4.37 10.68
N ALA A 68 11.86 -5.43 10.76
CA ALA A 68 11.96 -6.24 11.98
C ALA A 68 12.59 -5.47 13.15
N LYS A 69 13.42 -4.46 12.83
CA LYS A 69 14.19 -3.69 13.82
C LYS A 69 13.49 -2.38 14.18
N ASP A 70 13.04 -1.63 13.19
CA ASP A 70 12.61 -0.24 13.37
C ASP A 70 11.09 -0.08 13.40
N GLY A 71 10.34 -1.17 13.14
CA GLY A 71 8.88 -1.19 13.16
C GLY A 71 8.27 -1.01 11.77
N VAL A 72 7.11 -0.36 11.68
CA VAL A 72 6.41 -0.12 10.41
C VAL A 72 6.35 1.37 10.12
N PHE A 73 6.61 1.74 8.87
CA PHE A 73 6.42 3.09 8.34
C PHE A 73 5.54 3.02 7.11
N LEU A 74 4.51 3.87 7.07
CA LEU A 74 3.54 4.00 6.00
C LEU A 74 3.55 5.45 5.52
N ARG A 75 3.76 5.62 4.22
CA ARG A 75 3.53 6.89 3.52
C ARG A 75 2.40 6.74 2.52
N GLY A 76 1.63 7.80 2.34
CA GLY A 76 0.67 7.96 1.25
C GLY A 76 0.89 9.31 0.57
N PHE A 77 0.54 9.39 -0.71
CA PHE A 77 0.54 10.59 -1.51
C PHE A 77 -0.70 10.56 -2.39
N ASP A 78 -1.58 11.52 -2.13
CA ASP A 78 -2.71 11.87 -2.99
C ASP A 78 -2.32 13.18 -3.69
N HIS A 79 -2.23 13.14 -5.02
CA HIS A 79 -1.74 14.27 -5.79
C HIS A 79 -2.71 15.46 -5.79
N GLU A 80 -3.99 15.23 -5.51
CA GLU A 80 -5.05 16.24 -5.40
C GLU A 80 -5.25 16.73 -3.96
N SER A 81 -4.56 16.13 -2.98
CA SER A 81 -4.65 16.50 -1.57
C SER A 81 -4.32 17.97 -1.31
N ASP A 82 -5.10 18.60 -0.44
CA ASP A 82 -4.82 19.94 0.12
C ASP A 82 -3.48 20.01 0.89
N LEU A 83 -2.93 18.86 1.29
CA LEU A 83 -1.65 18.74 1.99
C LEU A 83 -0.48 18.52 1.02
N SER A 84 -0.76 18.40 -0.28
CA SER A 84 0.27 18.19 -1.31
C SER A 84 1.16 19.43 -1.41
N THR A 85 2.45 19.22 -1.21
CA THR A 85 3.51 20.25 -1.28
C THR A 85 4.44 19.98 -2.45
N TYR A 86 3.98 19.26 -3.48
CA TYR A 86 4.80 18.79 -4.61
C TYR A 86 5.62 19.90 -5.29
N ASN A 87 5.06 21.12 -5.35
CA ASN A 87 5.72 22.28 -5.97
C ASN A 87 6.59 23.10 -4.99
N ASP A 88 6.73 22.66 -3.75
CA ASP A 88 7.49 23.29 -2.68
C ASP A 88 8.72 22.45 -2.29
N ASP A 89 9.57 23.01 -1.42
CA ASP A 89 10.86 22.41 -1.04
C ASP A 89 10.78 21.44 0.16
N ASP A 90 9.65 21.37 0.88
CA ASP A 90 9.49 20.57 2.10
C ASP A 90 8.06 20.03 2.27
N TYR A 91 7.91 19.00 3.10
CA TYR A 91 6.61 18.40 3.42
C TYR A 91 5.69 19.39 4.16
N TRP A 92 4.38 19.13 4.11
CA TRP A 92 3.40 19.91 4.86
C TRP A 92 3.82 20.06 6.34
N PRO A 93 3.78 21.27 6.92
CA PRO A 93 4.25 21.51 8.28
C PRO A 93 3.61 20.56 9.30
N GLY A 94 4.46 19.87 10.07
CA GLY A 94 4.03 18.91 11.09
C GLY A 94 3.67 17.51 10.57
N LEU A 95 3.59 17.27 9.26
CA LEU A 95 3.25 15.96 8.68
C LEU A 95 4.27 14.87 9.07
N VAL A 96 5.56 15.16 8.91
CA VAL A 96 6.67 14.26 9.31
C VAL A 96 7.13 14.47 10.76
N GLY A 97 6.32 15.16 11.56
CA GLY A 97 6.62 15.70 12.90
C GLY A 97 7.59 14.88 13.74
N ASP A 98 7.09 13.91 14.51
CA ASP A 98 7.89 13.05 15.40
C ASP A 98 8.37 11.76 14.71
N LEU A 99 8.53 11.77 13.39
CA LEU A 99 8.95 10.58 12.65
C LEU A 99 10.28 10.06 13.24
N PRO A 100 10.39 8.76 13.58
CA PRO A 100 11.61 8.19 14.10
C PRO A 100 12.77 8.35 13.11
N GLU A 101 13.97 8.60 13.64
CA GLU A 101 15.18 8.84 12.81
C GLU A 101 15.42 7.73 11.79
N ALA A 102 15.14 6.48 12.14
CA ALA A 102 15.28 5.33 11.25
C ALA A 102 14.44 5.45 9.97
N PHE A 103 13.27 6.11 10.03
CA PHE A 103 12.41 6.33 8.86
C PHE A 103 12.64 7.71 8.22
N ARG A 104 13.25 8.67 8.93
CA ARG A 104 13.64 9.96 8.32
C ARG A 104 14.64 9.76 7.18
N SER A 105 15.56 8.81 7.30
CA SER A 105 16.47 8.47 6.20
C SER A 105 15.76 7.91 4.97
N ASP A 106 14.56 7.34 5.14
CA ASP A 106 13.78 6.76 4.04
C ASP A 106 12.94 7.81 3.28
N LEU A 107 12.78 9.04 3.80
CA LEU A 107 12.05 10.12 3.12
C LEU A 107 12.64 10.51 1.75
N LYS A 108 13.92 10.24 1.51
CA LYS A 108 14.59 10.50 0.22
C LYS A 108 14.92 9.21 -0.53
N ASN A 109 14.32 8.10 -0.13
CA ASN A 109 14.58 6.81 -0.74
C ASN A 109 13.72 6.64 -2.00
N PRO A 110 14.31 6.62 -3.22
CA PRO A 110 13.56 6.55 -4.46
C PRO A 110 12.71 5.27 -4.57
N ASP A 111 13.03 4.23 -3.79
CA ASP A 111 12.28 3.00 -3.83
C ASP A 111 10.86 3.14 -3.27
N LEU A 112 10.58 4.14 -2.43
CA LEU A 112 9.25 4.39 -1.87
C LEU A 112 8.26 5.07 -2.83
N TYR A 113 8.75 5.55 -3.97
CA TYR A 113 7.99 6.39 -4.91
C TYR A 113 7.87 5.71 -6.25
N GLY A 114 6.70 5.77 -6.90
CA GLY A 114 6.49 5.35 -8.28
C GLY A 114 7.28 6.24 -9.23
N TYR A 115 7.31 7.54 -8.95
CA TYR A 115 8.13 8.54 -9.64
C TYR A 115 8.92 9.38 -8.63
N TYR A 116 10.25 9.31 -8.64
CA TYR A 116 11.09 10.11 -7.73
C TYR A 116 11.87 11.19 -8.47
N ASP A 117 11.54 12.45 -8.22
CA ASP A 117 12.23 13.64 -8.72
C ASP A 117 12.78 14.54 -7.60
N GLY A 118 12.64 14.10 -6.34
CA GLY A 118 13.06 14.84 -5.16
C GLY A 118 11.98 15.73 -4.54
N ALA A 119 10.81 15.86 -5.16
CA ALA A 119 9.68 16.59 -4.59
C ALA A 119 9.11 15.87 -3.34
N PRO A 120 8.51 16.60 -2.38
CA PRO A 120 7.91 16.03 -1.17
C PRO A 120 6.58 15.33 -1.49
N GLN A 121 6.68 14.10 -2.00
CA GLN A 121 5.53 13.25 -2.38
C GLN A 121 4.97 12.49 -1.17
N MET A 122 4.42 13.23 -0.20
CA MET A 122 3.75 12.63 0.95
C MET A 122 2.70 13.56 1.55
N THR A 123 1.51 13.01 1.75
CA THR A 123 0.33 13.66 2.34
C THR A 123 -0.22 12.86 3.53
N VAL A 124 0.15 11.58 3.64
CA VAL A 124 -0.11 10.71 4.80
C VAL A 124 1.22 10.20 5.35
N CYS A 125 1.44 10.31 6.66
CA CYS A 125 2.63 9.81 7.35
C CYS A 125 2.24 9.13 8.68
N VAL A 126 2.39 7.81 8.74
CA VAL A 126 2.05 7.00 9.92
C VAL A 126 3.17 6.01 10.21
N TRP A 127 3.46 5.77 11.47
CA TRP A 127 4.45 4.79 11.89
C TRP A 127 4.02 4.05 13.16
N ARG A 128 4.64 2.89 13.39
CA ARG A 128 4.54 2.17 14.66
C ARG A 128 5.86 1.50 14.95
N GLY A 129 6.56 1.98 15.97
CA GLY A 129 7.80 1.40 16.44
C GLY A 129 7.60 0.07 17.19
N PRO A 130 8.66 -0.70 17.45
CA PRO A 130 8.57 -2.02 18.09
C PRO A 130 7.98 -1.99 19.50
N ALA A 131 8.18 -0.89 20.24
CA ALA A 131 7.66 -0.69 21.59
C ALA A 131 6.29 0.03 21.60
N ASP A 132 5.79 0.47 20.45
CA ASP A 132 4.53 1.21 20.37
C ASP A 132 3.32 0.25 20.43
N VAL A 133 2.39 0.58 21.32
CA VAL A 133 1.12 -0.16 21.47
C VAL A 133 0.03 0.31 20.49
N ALA A 134 0.23 1.43 19.81
CA ALA A 134 -0.69 2.02 18.85
C ALA A 134 0.08 2.69 17.69
N TRP A 135 -0.60 2.88 16.56
CA TRP A 135 -0.07 3.68 15.45
C TRP A 135 0.11 5.14 15.87
N ARG A 136 1.19 5.74 15.39
CA ARG A 136 1.59 7.13 15.62
C ARG A 136 1.57 7.87 14.28
N HIS A 137 1.34 9.17 14.33
CA HIS A 137 1.32 10.03 13.15
C HIS A 137 1.83 11.42 13.53
N GLY A 138 2.20 12.23 12.53
CA GLY A 138 2.55 13.63 12.73
C GLY A 138 1.36 14.47 13.18
N SER A 139 1.55 15.77 13.36
CA SER A 139 0.45 16.71 13.63
C SER A 139 0.45 17.78 12.54
N PRO A 140 -0.07 17.48 11.34
CA PRO A 140 -0.16 18.43 10.25
C PRO A 140 -0.84 19.72 10.71
N GLU A 141 -0.25 20.86 10.38
CA GLU A 141 -0.88 22.16 10.58
C GLU A 141 -2.18 22.26 9.78
N ARG A 142 -3.08 23.13 10.22
CA ARG A 142 -4.33 23.38 9.50
C ARG A 142 -4.03 24.07 8.16
N THR A 143 -4.89 23.83 7.19
CA THR A 143 -4.85 24.54 5.90
C THR A 143 -5.00 26.05 6.12
N GLN A 144 -4.69 26.84 5.09
CA GLN A 144 -4.92 28.29 5.08
C GLN A 144 -6.38 28.69 5.39
N TRP A 145 -7.32 27.76 5.25
CA TRP A 145 -8.74 27.94 5.54
C TRP A 145 -9.15 27.47 6.95
N GLY A 146 -8.19 27.00 7.77
CA GLY A 146 -8.39 26.70 9.18
C GLY A 146 -8.97 25.31 9.50
N TYR A 147 -9.08 24.42 8.52
CA TYR A 147 -9.47 23.02 8.71
C TYR A 147 -8.25 22.07 8.61
N HIS A 148 -8.40 20.81 9.03
CA HIS A 148 -7.38 19.78 8.79
C HIS A 148 -7.59 19.21 7.38
N GLY A 149 -6.60 19.35 6.50
CA GLY A 149 -6.67 18.86 5.13
C GLY A 149 -6.82 17.34 5.07
N ASP A 150 -7.48 16.85 4.03
CA ASP A 150 -7.54 15.43 3.70
C ASP A 150 -6.20 15.02 3.08
N GLY A 151 -5.55 14.00 3.64
CA GLY A 151 -4.26 13.52 3.16
C GLY A 151 -4.39 12.47 2.05
N GLY A 152 -5.59 11.99 1.76
CA GLY A 152 -5.78 10.83 0.88
C GLY A 152 -5.77 9.52 1.65
N GLU A 153 -6.19 9.52 2.92
CA GLU A 153 -6.26 8.30 3.74
C GLU A 153 -7.14 7.19 3.14
N HIS A 154 -8.08 7.55 2.27
CA HIS A 154 -8.94 6.63 1.54
C HIS A 154 -8.17 5.67 0.61
N LEU A 155 -6.95 6.04 0.18
CA LEU A 155 -6.06 5.17 -0.61
C LEU A 155 -5.69 3.85 0.11
N PHE A 156 -5.88 3.81 1.43
CA PHE A 156 -5.62 2.65 2.27
C PHE A 156 -6.88 1.86 2.63
N ASP A 157 -8.05 2.21 2.10
CA ASP A 157 -9.31 1.51 2.35
C ASP A 157 -9.21 -0.01 2.10
N PRO A 158 -8.51 -0.52 1.05
CA PRO A 158 -8.29 -1.97 0.87
C PRO A 158 -7.58 -2.66 2.05
N LEU A 159 -6.81 -1.90 2.83
CA LEU A 159 -6.09 -2.43 3.99
C LEU A 159 -6.88 -2.28 5.28
N ILE A 160 -8.00 -1.54 5.28
CA ILE A 160 -8.79 -1.21 6.45
C ILE A 160 -10.16 -1.90 6.41
N ASP A 161 -10.95 -1.62 5.37
CA ASP A 161 -12.31 -2.13 5.19
C ASP A 161 -12.30 -3.54 4.57
N TRP A 162 -11.82 -4.51 5.36
CA TRP A 162 -11.41 -5.84 4.89
C TRP A 162 -12.57 -6.77 4.56
N HIS A 163 -13.23 -6.50 3.43
CA HIS A 163 -14.32 -7.29 2.86
C HIS A 163 -14.10 -7.53 1.36
N ALA A 164 -14.42 -8.73 0.86
CA ALA A 164 -14.23 -9.07 -0.55
C ALA A 164 -15.00 -8.14 -1.51
N SER A 165 -16.19 -7.69 -1.10
CA SER A 165 -16.97 -6.71 -1.84
C SER A 165 -16.29 -5.33 -1.93
N LYS A 166 -15.46 -4.97 -0.94
CA LYS A 166 -14.69 -3.73 -0.92
C LYS A 166 -13.43 -3.83 -1.75
N GLU A 167 -12.71 -4.95 -1.66
CA GLU A 167 -11.57 -5.21 -2.53
C GLU A 167 -11.97 -5.17 -4.01
N LEU A 168 -13.15 -5.69 -4.36
CA LEU A 168 -13.65 -5.64 -5.74
C LEU A 168 -13.75 -4.23 -6.32
N ASP A 169 -14.02 -3.21 -5.50
CA ASP A 169 -14.09 -1.81 -5.96
C ASP A 169 -12.74 -1.29 -6.47
N TRP A 170 -11.63 -1.94 -6.08
CA TRP A 170 -10.26 -1.56 -6.43
C TRP A 170 -9.65 -2.43 -7.53
N LEU A 171 -10.32 -3.50 -7.95
CA LEU A 171 -9.82 -4.38 -9.00
C LEU A 171 -10.26 -3.89 -10.39
N TYR A 172 -9.31 -3.83 -11.31
CA TYR A 172 -9.54 -3.41 -12.71
C TYR A 172 -9.36 -4.60 -13.67
N PRO A 173 -10.32 -5.53 -13.77
CA PRO A 173 -10.19 -6.70 -14.63
C PRO A 173 -10.13 -6.34 -16.12
N ALA A 174 -9.51 -7.23 -16.89
CA ALA A 174 -9.49 -7.16 -18.34
C ALA A 174 -10.90 -6.92 -18.90
N GLN A 175 -10.99 -6.12 -19.96
CA GLN A 175 -12.27 -5.67 -20.52
C GLN A 175 -13.26 -6.84 -20.74
N GLY A 176 -14.42 -6.76 -20.10
CA GLY A 176 -15.49 -7.76 -20.20
C GLY A 176 -15.32 -8.99 -19.31
N HIS A 177 -14.23 -9.09 -18.55
CA HIS A 177 -14.05 -10.12 -17.52
C HIS A 177 -14.66 -9.65 -16.19
N VAL A 178 -15.34 -10.56 -15.50
CA VAL A 178 -15.97 -10.29 -14.20
C VAL A 178 -15.34 -11.21 -13.17
N VAL A 179 -14.71 -10.63 -12.16
CA VAL A 179 -14.15 -11.37 -11.03
C VAL A 179 -15.26 -11.68 -10.03
N PRO A 180 -15.52 -12.95 -9.68
CA PRO A 180 -16.51 -13.28 -8.66
C PRO A 180 -16.05 -12.84 -7.26
N GLU A 181 -16.93 -12.24 -6.47
CA GLU A 181 -16.64 -11.89 -5.06
C GLU A 181 -16.19 -13.12 -4.25
N SER A 182 -16.75 -14.29 -4.53
CA SER A 182 -16.34 -15.55 -3.89
C SER A 182 -14.90 -15.97 -4.24
N ALA A 183 -14.36 -15.56 -5.39
CA ALA A 183 -12.96 -15.78 -5.73
C ALA A 183 -12.06 -14.84 -4.92
N VAL A 184 -12.44 -13.56 -4.82
CA VAL A 184 -11.75 -12.57 -3.97
C VAL A 184 -11.73 -13.03 -2.51
N GLN A 185 -12.87 -13.45 -1.97
CA GLN A 185 -12.97 -13.96 -0.59
C GLN A 185 -12.06 -15.17 -0.36
N GLN A 186 -11.98 -16.11 -1.32
CA GLN A 186 -11.07 -17.27 -1.21
C GLN A 186 -9.60 -16.84 -1.15
N VAL A 187 -9.21 -15.81 -1.90
CA VAL A 187 -7.85 -15.26 -1.85
C VAL A 187 -7.62 -14.53 -0.52
N MET A 188 -8.57 -13.73 -0.05
CA MET A 188 -8.48 -13.07 1.26
C MET A 188 -8.39 -14.03 2.45
N ASP A 189 -9.08 -15.18 2.35
CA ASP A 189 -9.03 -16.30 3.30
C ASP A 189 -7.77 -17.15 3.17
N ARG A 190 -6.86 -16.81 2.25
CA ARG A 190 -5.61 -17.52 1.95
C ARG A 190 -5.84 -18.99 1.59
N LYS A 191 -6.90 -19.28 0.81
CA LYS A 191 -7.12 -20.62 0.26
C LYS A 191 -6.02 -20.97 -0.76
N PRO A 192 -5.72 -22.27 -0.97
CA PRO A 192 -4.75 -22.69 -1.99
C PRO A 192 -5.10 -22.14 -3.38
N LEU A 193 -4.11 -21.62 -4.12
CA LEU A 193 -4.29 -21.15 -5.50
C LEU A 193 -4.40 -22.32 -6.47
N THR A 194 -5.63 -22.81 -6.66
CA THR A 194 -5.97 -23.76 -7.72
C THR A 194 -5.96 -23.08 -9.09
N ASP A 195 -5.85 -23.87 -10.17
CA ASP A 195 -5.95 -23.34 -11.53
C ASP A 195 -7.30 -22.65 -11.77
N GLU A 196 -8.37 -23.22 -11.21
CA GLU A 196 -9.73 -22.66 -11.26
C GLU A 196 -9.80 -21.30 -10.59
N LEU A 197 -9.26 -21.17 -9.38
CA LEU A 197 -9.25 -19.90 -8.65
C LEU A 197 -8.47 -18.84 -9.43
N ILE A 198 -7.30 -19.17 -9.99
CA ILE A 198 -6.51 -18.22 -10.79
C ILE A 198 -7.29 -17.76 -12.03
N ARG A 199 -7.94 -18.68 -12.75
CA ARG A 199 -8.72 -18.37 -13.95
C ARG A 199 -10.00 -17.57 -13.66
N ALA A 200 -10.45 -17.53 -12.41
CA ALA A 200 -11.55 -16.65 -12.01
C ALA A 200 -11.17 -15.16 -12.10
N PHE A 201 -9.89 -14.81 -12.00
CA PHE A 201 -9.43 -13.42 -12.05
C PHE A 201 -9.03 -12.94 -13.45
N HIS A 202 -8.51 -13.83 -14.30
CA HIS A 202 -8.05 -13.46 -15.63
C HIS A 202 -8.28 -14.61 -16.64
N PRO A 203 -8.73 -14.33 -17.88
CA PRO A 203 -9.07 -15.37 -18.86
C PRO A 203 -7.85 -16.15 -19.39
N ASN A 204 -6.69 -15.50 -19.47
CA ASN A 204 -5.44 -16.10 -19.98
C ASN A 204 -4.25 -15.84 -19.03
N PRO A 205 -4.24 -16.42 -17.82
CA PRO A 205 -3.22 -16.13 -16.82
C PRO A 205 -1.97 -16.99 -16.99
N ASP A 206 -0.81 -16.43 -16.61
CA ASP A 206 0.39 -17.21 -16.33
C ASP A 206 0.30 -17.85 -14.93
N ILE A 207 -0.35 -19.01 -14.88
CA ILE A 207 -0.57 -19.77 -13.64
C ILE A 207 0.73 -20.09 -12.90
N THR A 208 1.81 -20.38 -13.64
CA THR A 208 3.10 -20.76 -13.04
C THR A 208 3.73 -19.56 -12.35
N ALA A 209 3.76 -18.41 -13.03
CA ALA A 209 4.28 -17.18 -12.45
C ALA A 209 3.46 -16.73 -11.23
N LEU A 210 2.13 -16.81 -11.29
CA LEU A 210 1.26 -16.37 -10.19
C LEU A 210 1.43 -17.23 -8.92
N ARG A 211 1.64 -18.54 -9.06
CA ARG A 211 1.99 -19.40 -7.92
C ARG A 211 3.37 -19.09 -7.35
N ALA A 212 4.33 -18.73 -8.21
CA ALA A 212 5.64 -18.29 -7.77
C ALA A 212 5.55 -16.98 -6.98
N VAL A 213 4.73 -16.02 -7.43
CA VAL A 213 4.44 -14.77 -6.70
C VAL A 213 3.84 -15.08 -5.33
N ALA A 214 2.79 -15.91 -5.27
CA ALA A 214 2.16 -16.29 -4.00
C ALA A 214 3.19 -16.90 -3.02
N THR A 215 4.05 -17.79 -3.50
CA THR A 215 5.12 -18.37 -2.69
C THR A 215 6.13 -17.32 -2.23
N GLN A 216 6.58 -16.45 -3.14
CA GLN A 216 7.59 -15.42 -2.86
C GLN A 216 7.13 -14.46 -1.77
N ILE A 217 5.88 -13.97 -1.85
CA ILE A 217 5.34 -13.00 -0.89
C ILE A 217 4.85 -13.67 0.41
N GLY A 218 4.89 -15.00 0.49
CA GLY A 218 4.43 -15.75 1.67
C GLY A 218 2.92 -15.73 1.86
N TYR A 219 2.18 -15.82 0.76
CA TYR A 219 0.73 -16.06 0.73
C TYR A 219 0.40 -17.49 1.16
#